data_AF-A0A967P5F1-F1
#
_entry.id   AF-A0A967P5F1-F1
#
_cell.length_a   1.000
_cell.length_b   1.000
_cell.length_c   1.000
_cell.angle_alpha   90.00
_cell.angle_beta   90.00
_cell.angle_gamma   90.00
#
_symmetry.space_group_name_H-M   'P 1'
#
loop_
_entity.id
_entity.type
_entity.pdbx_description
1 polymer ?
#
loop_
_entity_poly.entity_id
_entity_poly.type
_entity_poly.pdbx_seq_one_letter_code
_entity_poly.pdbx_strand_id
1 'polypeptide(L)'
;SEPGTFKDHLLMMGDPHLFLEGMIIGCYAMHAHHGYIYIRGESPYAIRRVNEALDELYKAGLLGRNILGSGFDLDLTVHPGAGAYICGEETAML
;
A
#
# COMPACT_ATOMS: atom_id res chain seq x y z
N SER A 1 -5.21 -7.33 -13.78
CA SER A 1 -6.03 -6.22 -14.32
C SER A 1 -7.34 -6.75 -14.87
N GLU A 2 -8.26 -7.17 -14.02
CA GLU A 2 -9.45 -7.90 -14.48
C GLU A 2 -10.50 -6.94 -15.06
N PRO A 3 -10.95 -7.10 -16.32
CA PRO A 3 -11.99 -6.25 -16.90
C PRO A 3 -13.25 -6.23 -16.02
N GLY A 4 -13.77 -5.03 -15.76
CA GLY A 4 -14.93 -4.84 -14.88
C GLY A 4 -14.62 -4.81 -13.37
N THR A 5 -13.37 -5.04 -12.96
CA THR A 5 -12.98 -4.93 -11.54
C THR A 5 -12.58 -3.50 -11.20
N PHE A 6 -13.29 -2.89 -10.26
CA PHE A 6 -13.03 -1.52 -9.77
C PHE A 6 -12.97 -1.40 -8.24
N LYS A 7 -13.24 -2.50 -7.51
CA LYS A 7 -13.28 -2.54 -6.04
C LYS A 7 -12.02 -1.96 -5.38
N ASP A 8 -10.85 -2.29 -5.93
CA ASP A 8 -9.56 -1.89 -5.35
C ASP A 8 -9.30 -0.40 -5.57
N HIS A 9 -9.69 0.12 -6.73
CA HIS A 9 -9.65 1.56 -7.00
C HIS A 9 -10.58 2.32 -6.07
N LEU A 10 -11.82 1.84 -5.85
CA LEU A 10 -12.75 2.51 -4.94
C LEU A 10 -12.23 2.55 -3.51
N LEU A 11 -11.64 1.44 -3.03
CA LEU A 11 -11.05 1.40 -1.70
C LEU A 11 -9.90 2.40 -1.57
N MET A 12 -8.91 2.34 -2.47
CA MET A 12 -7.73 3.22 -2.43
C MET A 12 -8.06 4.71 -2.63
N MET A 13 -9.12 5.03 -3.37
CA MET A 13 -9.52 6.43 -3.61
C MET A 13 -10.43 6.98 -2.51
N GLY A 14 -11.36 6.15 -2.01
CA GLY A 14 -12.37 6.56 -1.03
C GLY A 14 -11.84 6.55 0.40
N ASP A 15 -11.14 5.49 0.79
CA ASP A 15 -10.59 5.32 2.14
C ASP A 15 -9.21 4.65 2.11
N PRO A 16 -8.16 5.38 1.72
CA PRO A 16 -6.80 4.83 1.67
C PRO A 16 -6.26 4.43 3.05
N HIS A 17 -6.74 5.06 4.13
CA HIS A 17 -6.29 4.73 5.49
C HIS A 17 -6.76 3.36 5.93
N LEU A 18 -8.01 2.98 5.62
CA LEU A 18 -8.52 1.63 5.88
C LEU A 18 -7.66 0.56 5.18
N PHE A 19 -7.25 0.82 3.94
CA PHE A 19 -6.36 -0.09 3.21
C PHE A 19 -4.98 -0.19 3.88
N LEU A 20 -4.36 0.94 4.22
CA LEU A 20 -3.04 0.99 4.82
C LEU A 20 -3.00 0.40 6.23
N GLU A 21 -4.05 0.57 7.03
CA GLU A 21 -4.19 -0.07 8.34
C GLU A 21 -4.18 -1.60 8.21
N GLY A 22 -4.93 -2.15 7.25
CA GLY A 22 -4.91 -3.58 6.96
C GLY A 22 -3.52 -4.08 6.59
N MET A 23 -2.74 -3.30 5.84
CA MET A 23 -1.35 -3.62 5.52
C MET A 23 -0.44 -3.59 6.75
N ILE A 24 -0.58 -2.60 7.63
CA ILE A 24 0.20 -2.51 8.87
C ILE A 24 -0.06 -3.74 9.74
N ILE A 25 -1.33 -4.11 9.94
CA ILE A 25 -1.72 -5.29 10.72
C ILE A 25 -1.13 -6.56 10.10
N GLY A 26 -1.21 -6.71 8.77
CA GLY A 26 -0.64 -7.84 8.05
C GLY A 26 0.88 -7.92 8.23
N CYS A 27 1.60 -6.81 8.06
CA CYS A 27 3.04 -6.76 8.23
C CYS A 27 3.44 -7.11 9.67
N TYR A 28 2.72 -6.57 10.66
CA TYR A 28 2.94 -6.89 12.06
C TYR A 28 2.74 -8.38 12.34
N ALA A 29 1.65 -8.98 11.85
CA ALA A 29 1.36 -10.40 12.03
C ALA A 29 2.40 -11.32 11.37
N MET A 30 3.02 -10.88 10.28
CA MET A 30 4.06 -11.62 9.55
C MET A 30 5.49 -11.29 9.98
N HIS A 31 5.68 -10.35 10.93
CA HIS A 31 6.98 -9.77 11.28
C HIS A 31 7.74 -9.19 10.07
N ALA A 32 7.01 -8.62 9.11
CA ALA A 32 7.59 -7.91 7.97
C ALA A 32 7.89 -6.46 8.36
N HIS A 33 9.12 -6.01 8.08
CA HIS A 33 9.55 -4.64 8.35
C HIS A 33 9.47 -3.72 7.12
N HIS A 34 9.14 -4.28 5.97
CA HIS A 34 8.95 -3.53 4.73
C HIS A 34 7.79 -4.13 3.94
N GLY A 35 6.88 -3.27 3.46
CA GLY A 35 5.77 -3.65 2.60
C GLY A 35 5.80 -2.91 1.28
N TYR A 36 5.40 -3.59 0.21
CA TYR A 36 5.27 -3.00 -1.12
C TYR A 36 3.81 -2.94 -1.53
N ILE A 37 3.40 -1.80 -2.06
CA ILE A 37 2.06 -1.56 -2.58
C ILE A 37 2.18 -1.45 -4.09
N TYR A 38 1.93 -2.54 -4.80
CA TYR A 38 1.88 -2.49 -6.25
C TYR A 38 0.53 -1.92 -6.69
N ILE A 39 0.56 -0.74 -7.31
CA ILE A 39 -0.63 -0.12 -7.89
C ILE A 39 -0.42 -0.03 -9.39
N ARG A 40 -1.44 -0.39 -10.17
CA ARG A 40 -1.42 -0.18 -11.61
C ARG A 40 -1.12 1.27 -11.99
N GLY A 41 -0.15 1.48 -12.88
CA GLY A 41 0.23 2.82 -13.34
C GLY A 41 -0.88 3.57 -14.06
N GLU A 42 -1.88 2.88 -14.61
CA GLU A 42 -3.04 3.53 -15.25
C GLU A 42 -4.01 4.17 -14.23
N SER A 43 -3.69 4.11 -12.94
CA SER A 43 -4.50 4.69 -11.85
C SER A 43 -3.75 5.78 -11.08
N PRO A 44 -3.36 6.89 -11.75
CA PRO A 44 -2.54 7.93 -11.15
C PRO A 44 -3.23 8.62 -9.96
N TYR A 45 -4.57 8.66 -9.94
CA TYR A 45 -5.31 9.24 -8.82
C TYR A 45 -5.23 8.36 -7.56
N ALA A 46 -5.39 7.03 -7.69
CA ALA A 46 -5.23 6.10 -6.58
C ALA A 46 -3.81 6.14 -6.03
N ILE A 47 -2.79 6.15 -6.91
CA ILE A 47 -1.38 6.28 -6.51
C ILE A 47 -1.17 7.54 -5.67
N ARG A 48 -1.65 8.69 -6.13
CA ARG A 48 -1.53 9.95 -5.39
C ARG A 48 -2.23 9.89 -4.03
N ARG A 49 -3.46 9.41 -3.97
CA ARG A 49 -4.23 9.31 -2.72
C ARG A 49 -3.56 8.41 -1.69
N VAL A 50 -3.01 7.27 -2.12
CA VAL A 50 -2.28 6.36 -1.22
C VAL A 50 -0.97 6.99 -0.74
N ASN A 51 -0.22 7.67 -1.61
CA ASN A 51 1.00 8.38 -1.19
C ASN A 51 0.71 9.53 -0.20
N GLU A 52 -0.36 10.30 -0.42
CA GLU A 52 -0.80 11.34 0.53
C GLU A 52 -1.14 10.74 1.90
N ALA A 53 -1.86 9.61 1.93
CA ALA A 53 -2.19 8.92 3.17
C ALA A 53 -0.96 8.32 3.86
N LEU A 54 0.01 7.78 3.11
CA LEU A 54 1.29 7.33 3.66
C LEU A 54 2.04 8.50 4.32
N ASP A 55 2.13 9.66 3.67
CA ASP A 55 2.75 10.84 4.25
C ASP A 55 2.10 11.26 5.57
N GLU A 56 0.76 11.17 5.66
CA GLU A 56 0.02 11.43 6.89
C GLU A 56 0.38 10.43 8.00
N LEU A 57 0.49 9.14 7.70
CA LEU A 57 0.87 8.10 8.66
C LEU A 57 2.32 8.26 9.14
N TYR A 58 3.25 8.58 8.24
CA TYR A 58 4.64 8.89 8.60
C TYR A 58 4.73 10.12 9.50
N LYS A 59 3.97 11.20 9.20
CA LYS A 59 3.90 12.40 10.05
C LYS A 59 3.28 12.11 11.43
N ALA A 60 2.32 11.19 11.48
CA ALA A 60 1.68 10.77 12.73
C ALA A 60 2.55 9.81 13.56
N GLY A 61 3.69 9.35 13.04
CA GLY A 61 4.54 8.35 13.71
C GLY A 61 3.93 6.95 13.76
N LEU A 62 3.00 6.66 12.83
CA LEU A 62 2.33 5.36 12.67
C LEU A 62 3.04 4.46 11.65
N LEU A 63 4.04 4.99 10.95
CA LEU A 63 4.96 4.30 10.06
C LEU A 63 6.39 4.81 10.30
N GLY A 64 7.38 4.03 9.84
CA GLY A 64 8.80 4.31 10.02
C GLY A 64 9.39 3.55 11.21
N ARG A 65 10.33 4.20 11.90
CA ARG A 65 11.07 3.56 12.99
C ARG A 65 10.37 3.67 14.33
N ASN A 66 10.44 2.59 15.10
CA ASN A 66 9.98 2.44 16.46
C ASN A 66 8.56 3.00 16.64
N ILE A 67 7.64 2.47 15.84
CA ILE A 67 6.25 2.95 15.74
C ILE A 67 5.64 2.97 17.15
N LEU A 68 5.23 4.17 17.59
CA LEU A 68 4.66 4.41 18.92
C LEU A 68 5.50 3.89 20.10
N GLY A 69 6.83 3.74 19.94
CA GLY A 69 7.70 3.19 20.98
C GLY A 69 7.59 1.68 21.19
N SER A 70 6.98 0.95 20.25
CA SER A 70 6.73 -0.49 20.34
C SER A 70 7.96 -1.37 20.12
N GLY A 71 9.07 -0.82 19.63
CA GLY A 71 10.23 -1.57 19.15
C GLY A 71 10.05 -2.19 17.76
N PHE A 72 8.94 -1.91 17.08
CA PHE A 72 8.66 -2.37 15.73
C PHE A 72 8.88 -1.26 14.70
N ASP A 73 9.60 -1.60 13.63
CA ASP A 73 9.84 -0.74 12.48
C ASP A 73 9.00 -1.24 11.30
N LEU A 74 8.36 -0.34 10.56
CA LEU A 74 7.66 -0.69 9.31
C LEU A 74 7.73 0.46 8.31
N ASP A 75 8.28 0.17 7.13
CA ASP A 75 8.26 1.05 5.98
C ASP A 75 7.35 0.51 4.87
N LEU A 76 6.65 1.41 4.17
CA LEU A 76 5.78 1.06 3.04
C LEU A 76 6.20 1.82 1.79
N THR A 77 6.24 1.13 0.65
CA THR A 77 6.62 1.74 -0.63
C THR A 77 5.57 1.48 -1.70
N VAL A 78 5.08 2.53 -2.35
CA VAL A 78 4.20 2.40 -3.52
C VAL A 78 5.04 2.16 -4.78
N HIS A 79 4.75 1.07 -5.50
CA HIS A 79 5.38 0.74 -6.77
C HIS A 79 4.34 0.82 -7.91
N PRO A 80 4.39 1.87 -8.75
CA PRO A 80 3.51 1.96 -9.92
C PRO A 80 3.90 0.96 -11.01
N GLY A 81 2.95 0.13 -11.45
CA GLY A 81 3.13 -0.79 -12.56
C GLY A 81 3.10 -0.12 -13.94
N ALA A 82 3.63 -0.80 -14.96
CA ALA A 82 3.68 -0.29 -16.34
C ALA A 82 2.51 -0.75 -17.25
N GLY A 83 1.37 -1.11 -16.65
CA GLY A 83 0.14 -1.50 -17.38
C GLY A 83 0.10 -2.92 -17.93
N ALA A 84 0.95 -3.82 -17.42
CA ALA A 84 0.91 -5.23 -17.75
C ALA A 84 -0.12 -5.98 -16.88
N TYR A 85 -1.11 -6.64 -17.51
CA TYR A 85 -2.09 -7.48 -16.80
C TYR A 85 -1.40 -8.59 -15.98
N ILE A 86 -0.39 -9.23 -16.59
CA ILE A 86 0.29 -10.40 -16.02
C ILE A 86 1.02 -10.06 -14.72
N CYS A 87 1.51 -8.83 -14.55
CA CYS A 87 2.15 -8.36 -13.32
C CYS A 87 1.18 -8.22 -12.13
N GLY A 88 -0.10 -8.54 -12.31
CA GLY A 88 -1.06 -8.70 -11.20
C GLY A 88 -1.11 -10.11 -10.64
N GLU A 89 -0.45 -11.08 -11.29
CA GLU A 89 -0.25 -12.43 -10.76
C GLU A 89 0.88 -12.40 -9.72
N GLU A 90 0.76 -13.19 -8.65
CA GLU A 90 1.62 -13.12 -7.46
C GLU A 90 3.10 -13.30 -7.81
N THR A 91 3.46 -14.32 -8.57
CA THR A 91 4.87 -14.59 -8.93
C THR A 91 5.44 -13.59 -9.92
N ALA A 92 4.59 -13.00 -10.76
CA ALA A 92 4.98 -11.95 -11.69
C ALA A 92 5.06 -10.54 -11.05
N MET A 93 4.55 -10.38 -9.82
CA MET A 93 4.57 -9.13 -9.06
C MET A 93 5.83 -8.99 -8.20
N LEU A 94 6.42 -10.11 -7.76
CA LEU A 94 7.67 -10.20 -7.01
C LEU A 94 8.89 -9.86 -7.89
#